data_AF-A0A1G1GBQ7-F1
#
_entry.id   AF-A0A1G1GBQ7-F1
#
_cell.length_a   1.000
_cell.length_b   1.000
_cell.length_c   1.000
_cell.angle_alpha   90.00
_cell.angle_beta   90.00
_cell.angle_gamma   90.00
#
_symmetry.space_group_name_H-M   'P 1'
#
loop_
_entity.id
_entity.type
_entity.pdbx_description
1 polymer ?
#
loop_
_entity_poly.entity_id
_entity_poly.type
_entity_poly.pdbx_seq_one_letter_code
_entity_poly.pdbx_strand_id
1 'polypeptide(L)' 'MEVFSESGEKLGTIVDVFETGSNDVYVMKQGRKETYLPATKEIIKQVDRTQKRMVIHLVEGLLD' A
#
# COMPACT_ATOMS: atom_id res chain seq x y z
N MET A 1 -0.14 -7.88 -5.55
CA MET A 1 0.72 -6.74 -5.95
C MET A 1 1.65 -6.45 -4.80
N GLU A 2 2.95 -6.45 -5.02
CA GLU A 2 3.95 -6.24 -3.96
C GLU A 2 4.07 -4.76 -3.61
N VAL A 3 4.19 -4.45 -2.32
CA VAL A 3 4.27 -3.08 -1.81
C VAL A 3 5.68 -2.83 -1.27
N PHE A 4 6.26 -1.70 -1.68
CA PHE A 4 7.59 -1.27 -1.30
C PHE A 4 7.56 0.15 -0.72
N SER A 5 8.49 0.45 0.17
CA SER A 5 8.77 1.83 0.59
C SER A 5 9.57 2.57 -0.49
N GLU A 6 9.66 3.89 -0.38
CA GLU A 6 10.52 4.72 -1.25
C GLU A 6 12.01 4.34 -1.18
N SER A 7 12.45 3.75 -0.05
CA SER A 7 13.80 3.22 0.12
C SER A 7 14.01 1.87 -0.58
N GLY A 8 12.97 1.30 -1.21
CA GLY A 8 13.01 0.01 -1.89
C GLY A 8 12.81 -1.21 -0.97
N GLU A 9 12.47 -1.00 0.30
CA GLU A 9 12.19 -2.09 1.24
C GLU A 9 10.83 -2.73 0.94
N LYS A 10 10.76 -4.06 0.92
CA LYS A 10 9.49 -4.77 0.73
C LYS A 10 8.69 -4.74 2.04
N LEU A 11 7.56 -4.05 2.01
CA LEU A 11 6.67 -3.90 3.17
C LEU A 11 5.65 -5.03 3.24
N GLY A 12 5.14 -5.48 2.10
CA GLY A 12 4.11 -6.50 2.10
C GLY A 12 3.52 -6.76 0.72
N THR A 13 2.30 -7.28 0.69
CA THR A 13 1.57 -7.55 -0.55
C THR A 13 0.12 -7.13 -0.40
N ILE A 14 -0.43 -6.46 -1.40
CA ILE A 14 -1.86 -6.17 -1.47
C ILE A 14 -2.63 -7.47 -1.66
N VAL A 15 -3.55 -7.74 -0.73
CA VAL A 15 -4.42 -8.92 -0.70
C VAL A 15 -5.87 -8.58 -1.02
N ASP A 16 -6.31 -7.35 -0.75
CA ASP A 16 -7.69 -6.91 -0.94
C ASP A 16 -7.77 -5.41 -1.24
N VAL A 17 -8.94 -4.96 -1.69
CA VAL A 17 -9.25 -3.54 -1.92
C VAL A 17 -10.70 -3.24 -1.53
N PHE A 18 -10.88 -2.23 -0.69
CA PHE A 18 -12.17 -1.73 -0.27
C PHE A 18 -12.51 -0.43 -0.99
N GLU A 19 -13.56 -0.45 -1.80
CA GLU A 19 -14.12 0.77 -2.37
C GLU A 19 -14.96 1.47 -1.30
N THR A 20 -14.39 2.51 -0.69
CA THR A 20 -15.20 3.46 0.09
C THR A 20 -15.63 4.53 -0.90
N GLY A 21 -16.90 4.92 -0.95
CA GLY A 21 -17.47 5.76 -2.04
C GLY A 21 -16.77 7.10 -2.37
N SER A 22 -15.71 7.47 -1.63
CA SER A 22 -14.79 8.57 -1.92
C SER A 22 -13.42 8.13 -2.46
N ASN A 23 -12.80 7.10 -1.88
CA ASN A 23 -11.49 6.58 -2.30
C ASN A 23 -11.35 5.08 -2.00
N ASP A 24 -10.56 4.40 -2.81
CA ASP A 24 -10.19 3.01 -2.56
C ASP A 24 -9.26 2.91 -1.34
N VAL A 25 -9.36 1.82 -0.60
CA VAL A 25 -8.46 1.48 0.51
C VAL A 25 -7.89 0.10 0.22
N TYR A 26 -6.58 0.04 -0.04
CA TYR A 26 -5.90 -1.22 -0.27
C TYR A 26 -5.56 -1.90 1.04
N VAL A 27 -5.71 -3.22 1.10
CA VAL A 27 -5.28 -4.02 2.25
C VAL A 27 -3.95 -4.65 1.94
N MET A 28 -2.90 -4.18 2.62
CA MET A 28 -1.59 -4.79 2.58
C MET A 28 -1.46 -5.81 3.71
N LYS A 29 -0.96 -7.00 3.40
CA LYS A 29 -0.63 -8.02 4.38
C LYS A 29 0.89 -8.17 4.52
N GLN A 30 1.36 -8.17 5.76
CA GLN A 30 2.73 -8.48 6.15
C GLN A 30 2.68 -9.60 7.20
N GLY A 31 2.75 -10.86 6.74
CA GLY A 31 2.58 -12.03 7.61
C GLY A 31 1.15 -12.08 8.18
N ARG A 32 1.03 -11.85 9.49
CA ARG A 32 -0.27 -11.79 10.20
C ARG A 32 -0.80 -10.36 10.41
N LYS A 33 0.01 -9.32 10.20
CA LYS A 33 -0.41 -7.92 10.31
C LYS A 33 -1.07 -7.50 8.98
N GLU A 34 -2.19 -6.82 9.10
CA GLU A 34 -2.93 -6.23 7.98
C GLU A 34 -2.93 -4.71 8.16
N THR A 35 -2.58 -4.01 7.09
CA THR A 35 -2.48 -2.55 7.06
C THR A 35 -3.40 -2.02 5.97
N TYR A 36 -4.20 -1.02 6.32
CA TYR A 36 -5.10 -0.36 5.40
C TYR A 36 -4.39 0.86 4.82
N LEU A 37 -4.26 0.89 3.49
CA LEU A 37 -3.55 1.91 2.73
C LEU A 37 -4.59 2.71 1.94
N PRO A 38 -4.96 3.92 2.40
CA PRO A 38 -5.78 4.84 1.63
C PRO A 38 -5.15 5.11 0.27
N ALA A 39 -5.94 5.06 -0.81
CA ALA A 39 -5.48 5.35 -2.17
C ALA A 39 -5.30 6.85 -2.42
N THR A 40 -4.57 7.53 -1.54
CA THR A 40 -4.26 8.96 -1.65
C THR A 40 -2.89 9.15 -2.30
N LYS A 41 -2.68 10.31 -2.94
CA LYS A 41 -1.38 10.70 -3.53
C LYS A 41 -0.27 10.89 -2.49
N GLU A 42 -0.65 11.06 -1.23
CA GLU A 42 0.30 11.18 -0.13
C GLU A 42 0.95 9.83 0.18
N ILE A 43 0.13 8.77 0.23
CA ILE A 43 0.57 7.41 0.56
C ILE A 43 1.06 6.69 -0.69
N ILE A 44 0.28 6.67 -1.77
CA ILE A 44 0.65 5.95 -3.00
C ILE A 44 1.43 6.88 -3.92
N LYS A 45 2.73 6.60 -4.07
CA LYS A 45 3.63 7.38 -4.94
C LYS A 45 3.71 6.83 -6.35
N GLN A 46 3.74 5.51 -6.47
CA GLN A 46 3.86 4.84 -7.77
C GLN A 46 3.10 3.53 -7.78
N VAL A 47 2.44 3.24 -8.91
CA VAL A 47 1.79 1.95 -9.16
C VAL A 47 2.24 1.46 -10.53
N ASP A 48 2.98 0.36 -10.54
CA ASP A 48 3.37 -0.37 -11.73
C ASP A 48 2.53 -1.65 -11.83
N ARG A 49 1.53 -1.62 -12.71
CA ARG A 49 0.64 -2.77 -12.94
C ARG A 49 1.32 -3.88 -13.74
N THR A 50 2.33 -3.55 -14.56
CA THR A 50 3.07 -4.50 -15.39
C THR A 50 3.96 -5.38 -14.51
N GLN A 51 4.72 -4.75 -13.61
CA GLN A 51 5.58 -5.44 -12.65
C GLN A 51 4.83 -5.90 -11.38
N LYS A 52 3.53 -5.58 -11.26
CA LYS A 52 2.72 -5.81 -10.05
C LYS A 52 3.39 -5.24 -8.79
N ARG A 53 3.94 -4.04 -8.92
CA ARG A 53 4.71 -3.33 -7.89
C ARG A 53 4.04 -2.02 -7.52
N MET A 54 3.94 -1.71 -6.24
CA MET A 54 3.45 -0.44 -5.71
C MET A 54 4.50 0.15 -4.77
N VAL A 55 4.78 1.44 -4.92
CA VAL A 55 5.67 2.19 -4.03
C VAL A 55 4.81 3.15 -3.21
N ILE A 56 4.95 3.05 -1.88
CA ILE A 56 4.26 3.91 -0.94
C ILE A 56 5.24 4.76 -0.12
N HIS A 57 4.77 5.93 0.27
CA HIS A 57 5.40 6.76 1.28
C HIS A 57 4.80 6.42 2.65
N LEU A 58 5.67 6.16 3.60
CA LEU A 58 5.30 5.86 4.97
C LEU A 58 5.10 7.16 5.72
N VAL A 59 3.84 7.55 5.94
CA VAL A 59 3.52 8.64 6.86
C VAL A 59 3.64 8.17 8.31
N GLU A 60 3.96 9.08 9.22
CA GLU A 60 4.03 8.77 10.64
C GLU A 60 2.71 8.14 11.12
N GLY A 61 2.81 7.04 11.86
CA GLY A 61 1.65 6.31 12.38
C GLY A 61 0.98 5.34 11.40
N LEU A 62 1.40 5.24 10.14
CA LEU A 62 0.78 4.31 9.17
C LEU A 62 1.05 2.82 9.46
N LEU A 63 2.23 2.53 10.02
CA LEU A 63 2.68 1.17 10.32
C LEU A 63 2.85 0.88 11.82
N ASP A 64 2.51 1.83 12.69
CA ASP A 64 2.58 1.66 14.15
C ASP A 64 1.64 0.51 14.61
#